data_AF-A0A933JN31-F1
#
_entry.id   AF-A0A933JN31-F1
#
_cell.length_a   1.000
_cell.length_b   1.000
_cell.length_c   1.000
_cell.angle_alpha   90.00
_cell.angle_beta   90.00
_cell.angle_gamma   90.00
#
_symmetry.space_group_name_H-M   'P 1'
#
loop_
_entity.id
_entity.type
_entity.pdbx_description
1 polymer ?
#
loop_
_entity_poly.entity_id
_entity_poly.type
_entity_poly.pdbx_seq_one_letter_code
_entity_poly.pdbx_strand_id
1 'polypeptide(L)'
;MAPGILGRWTSTLPLGEGPALYRGMGSIGLTGASRCELLVARDPRDPKARVVKQLKSNAGPDDLPAKRFRLVPVGDVTQVEWLEDGTYSAAELLAEPDPSESSATEDAIEWLRAELEDAPNRARMAKHIFKAGRENGFQERALRRALEKLGGTKRKLGLGGWEWSLPLSPSGSSASSAGSPI
;
A
#
# COMPACT_ATOMS: atom_id res chain seq x y z
N MET A 1 -28.95 1.12 38.47
CA MET A 1 -27.71 0.81 37.73
C MET A 1 -28.07 0.83 36.25
N ALA A 2 -27.83 1.92 35.53
CA ALA A 2 -28.28 2.10 34.14
C ALA A 2 -27.23 1.53 33.16
N PRO A 3 -27.63 0.78 32.12
CA PRO A 3 -26.70 0.29 31.11
C PRO A 3 -26.18 1.47 30.28
N GLY A 4 -24.87 1.67 30.29
CA GLY A 4 -24.22 2.73 29.51
C GLY A 4 -24.38 2.45 28.02
N ILE A 5 -25.08 3.32 27.31
CA ILE A 5 -25.18 3.29 25.85
C ILE A 5 -23.79 3.62 25.28
N LEU A 6 -23.15 2.63 24.66
CA LEU A 6 -21.92 2.82 23.89
C LEU A 6 -22.33 3.34 22.50
N GLY A 7 -22.32 4.66 22.32
CA GLY A 7 -22.52 5.27 21.01
C GLY A 7 -21.30 5.05 20.11
N ARG A 8 -21.49 4.42 18.95
CA ARG A 8 -20.47 4.28 17.90
C ARG A 8 -20.78 5.28 16.78
N TRP A 9 -19.81 6.12 16.44
CA TRP A 9 -19.92 7.13 15.39
C TRP A 9 -18.86 6.89 14.32
N THR A 10 -19.22 7.00 13.04
CA THR A 10 -18.31 6.83 11.89
C THR A 10 -18.50 7.99 10.92
N SER A 11 -17.41 8.63 10.49
CA SER A 11 -17.41 9.71 9.50
C SER A 11 -16.67 9.28 8.22
N THR A 12 -17.10 9.79 7.07
CA THR A 12 -16.51 9.52 5.74
C THR A 12 -16.08 10.83 5.03
N LEU A 13 -16.11 11.97 5.73
CA LEU A 13 -15.73 13.27 5.16
C LEU A 13 -14.20 13.39 5.02
N PRO A 14 -13.70 14.14 4.02
CA PRO A 14 -12.28 14.44 3.90
C PRO A 14 -11.77 15.10 5.19
N LEU A 15 -10.62 14.62 5.62
CA LEU A 15 -9.99 14.94 6.90
C LEU A 15 -9.40 16.35 6.81
N GLY A 16 -10.03 17.33 7.46
CA GLY A 16 -9.61 18.74 7.39
C GLY A 16 -8.16 18.99 7.83
N GLU A 17 -7.57 20.12 7.45
CA GLU A 17 -6.19 20.48 7.84
C GLU A 17 -6.03 20.63 9.38
N GLY A 18 -4.92 20.11 9.95
CA GLY A 18 -4.62 20.21 11.38
C GLY A 18 -3.98 18.97 12.02
N PRO A 19 -3.80 18.94 13.35
CA PRO A 19 -3.29 17.75 14.06
C PRO A 19 -4.16 16.53 13.81
N ALA A 20 -3.55 15.36 13.64
CA ALA A 20 -4.22 14.11 13.30
C ALA A 20 -5.43 13.79 14.18
N LEU A 21 -5.31 14.07 15.48
CA LEU A 21 -6.37 13.90 16.49
C LEU A 21 -7.66 14.68 16.15
N TYR A 22 -7.54 15.85 15.52
CA TYR A 22 -8.69 16.72 15.26
C TYR A 22 -9.27 16.57 13.85
N ARG A 23 -8.65 15.77 12.98
CA ARG A 23 -9.12 15.64 11.60
C ARG A 23 -10.35 14.75 11.43
N GLY A 24 -10.62 13.86 12.39
CA GLY A 24 -11.71 12.87 12.29
C GLY A 24 -13.09 13.46 11.99
N MET A 25 -13.31 14.74 12.31
CA MET A 25 -14.52 15.52 12.00
C MET A 25 -14.34 17.05 12.20
N GLY A 26 -13.14 17.56 12.48
CA GLY A 26 -12.92 18.97 12.86
C GLY A 26 -13.55 19.38 14.21
N SER A 27 -14.08 18.43 14.98
CA SER A 27 -14.85 18.69 16.20
C SER A 27 -14.06 18.37 17.46
N ILE A 28 -13.53 19.41 18.10
CA ILE A 28 -12.83 19.32 19.38
C ILE A 28 -13.77 18.79 20.49
N GLY A 29 -15.07 19.11 20.42
CA GLY A 29 -16.05 18.66 21.41
C GLY A 29 -16.28 17.15 21.40
N LEU A 30 -16.33 16.53 20.22
CA LEU A 30 -16.43 15.07 20.09
C LEU A 30 -15.14 14.41 20.59
N THR A 31 -13.99 14.98 20.23
CA THR A 31 -12.71 14.48 20.73
C THR A 31 -12.61 14.60 22.24
N GLY A 32 -13.10 15.68 22.85
CA GLY A 32 -13.11 15.83 24.31
C GLY A 32 -13.96 14.78 25.03
N ALA A 33 -15.13 14.45 24.49
CA ALA A 33 -16.07 13.52 25.11
C ALA A 33 -15.72 12.03 24.94
N SER A 34 -14.96 11.67 23.90
CA SER A 34 -14.58 10.29 23.62
C SER A 34 -13.62 9.73 24.69
N ARG A 35 -13.70 8.43 24.98
CA ARG A 35 -12.67 7.74 25.78
C ARG A 35 -11.58 7.08 24.92
N CYS A 36 -11.93 6.73 23.69
CA CYS A 36 -11.05 6.12 22.71
C CYS A 36 -11.37 6.66 21.32
N GLU A 37 -10.34 6.91 20.52
CA GLU A 37 -10.45 7.23 19.09
C GLU A 37 -9.54 6.35 18.28
N LEU A 38 -10.11 5.75 17.23
CA LEU A 38 -9.41 4.87 16.31
C LEU A 38 -9.52 5.45 14.91
N LEU A 39 -8.39 5.61 14.24
CA LEU A 39 -8.28 5.93 12.83
C LEU A 39 -8.30 4.64 12.02
N VAL A 40 -9.20 4.53 11.04
CA VAL A 40 -9.15 3.49 10.01
C VAL A 40 -8.78 4.14 8.68
N ALA A 41 -7.69 3.68 8.07
CA ALA A 41 -7.19 4.21 6.80
C ALA A 41 -6.82 3.08 5.82
N ARG A 42 -6.63 3.44 4.55
CA ARG A 42 -6.01 2.52 3.57
C ARG A 42 -4.55 2.30 3.99
N ASP A 43 -4.06 1.08 3.82
CA ASP A 43 -2.65 0.82 4.00
C ASP A 43 -1.86 1.42 2.83
N PRO A 44 -0.91 2.36 3.07
CA PRO A 44 -0.10 2.96 2.02
C PRO A 44 0.76 1.94 1.25
N ARG A 45 1.02 0.76 1.84
CA ARG A 45 1.90 -0.28 1.32
C ARG A 45 1.13 -1.42 0.64
N ASP A 46 -0.14 -1.60 0.95
CA ASP A 46 -1.02 -2.62 0.36
C ASP A 46 -2.43 -2.06 0.11
N PRO A 47 -2.84 -1.79 -1.14
CA PRO A 47 -4.15 -1.19 -1.44
C PRO A 47 -5.35 -2.07 -1.02
N LYS A 48 -5.14 -3.38 -0.86
CA LYS A 48 -6.19 -4.33 -0.42
C LYS A 48 -6.31 -4.39 1.10
N ALA A 49 -5.35 -3.85 1.84
CA ALA A 49 -5.36 -3.81 3.29
C ALA A 49 -5.84 -2.46 3.85
N ARG A 50 -6.19 -2.49 5.12
CA ARG A 50 -6.57 -1.35 5.94
C ARG A 50 -5.74 -1.36 7.22
N VAL A 51 -5.52 -0.17 7.78
CA VAL A 51 -4.80 0.02 9.03
C VAL A 51 -5.74 0.65 10.05
N VAL A 52 -5.75 0.11 11.27
CA VAL A 52 -6.35 0.73 12.45
C VAL A 52 -5.25 1.26 13.35
N LYS A 53 -5.27 2.55 13.67
CA LYS A 53 -4.33 3.19 14.61
C LYS A 53 -5.10 3.93 15.70
N GLN A 54 -4.65 3.80 16.94
CA GLN A 54 -5.19 4.56 18.06
C GLN A 54 -4.73 6.02 17.98
N LEU A 55 -5.68 6.95 18.01
CA LEU A 55 -5.43 8.39 18.11
C LEU A 55 -5.54 8.87 19.56
N LYS A 56 -6.43 8.25 20.35
CA LYS A 56 -6.68 8.61 21.75
C LYS A 56 -7.04 7.39 22.57
N SER A 57 -6.58 7.36 23.82
CA SER A 57 -6.97 6.41 24.87
C SER A 57 -6.93 7.10 26.23
N ASN A 58 -8.06 7.14 26.95
CA ASN A 58 -8.10 7.61 28.34
C ASN A 58 -8.15 6.45 29.35
N ALA A 59 -8.38 5.22 28.88
CA ALA A 59 -8.69 4.06 29.71
C ALA A 59 -7.68 2.91 29.58
N GLY A 60 -6.53 3.17 28.96
CA GLY A 60 -5.46 2.19 28.76
C GLY A 60 -4.26 2.83 28.06
N PRO A 61 -3.27 2.02 27.63
CA PRO A 61 -2.12 2.52 26.87
C PRO A 61 -2.55 3.30 25.63
N ASP A 62 -1.77 4.31 25.26
CA ASP A 62 -1.99 5.23 24.14
C ASP A 62 -0.93 5.05 23.02
N ASP A 63 0.00 4.13 23.19
CA ASP A 63 1.15 3.86 22.31
C ASP A 63 1.06 2.50 21.59
N LEU A 64 -0.15 1.98 21.38
CA LEU A 64 -0.34 0.68 20.75
C LEU A 64 0.14 0.64 19.28
N PRO A 65 0.76 -0.47 18.82
CA PRO A 65 1.08 -0.69 17.42
C PRO A 65 -0.16 -0.58 16.52
N ALA A 66 0.03 -0.18 15.27
CA ALA A 66 -1.08 -0.15 14.32
C ALA A 66 -1.44 -1.59 13.92
N LYS A 67 -2.73 -1.89 13.86
CA LYS A 67 -3.24 -3.19 13.43
C LYS A 67 -3.61 -3.16 11.96
N ARG A 68 -3.15 -4.13 11.19
CA ARG A 68 -3.47 -4.27 9.76
C ARG A 68 -4.52 -5.35 9.59
N PHE A 69 -5.46 -5.13 8.67
CA PHE A 69 -6.48 -6.11 8.34
C PHE A 69 -6.92 -5.99 6.89
N ARG A 70 -7.54 -7.04 6.37
CA ARG A 70 -8.32 -6.99 5.13
C ARG A 70 -9.66 -7.67 5.32
N LEU A 71 -10.61 -7.36 4.44
CA LEU A 71 -11.91 -8.00 4.41
C LEU A 71 -11.88 -9.10 3.35
N VAL A 72 -12.14 -10.34 3.76
CA VAL A 72 -12.15 -11.50 2.87
C VAL A 72 -13.55 -12.13 2.83
N PRO A 73 -14.06 -12.50 1.65
CA PRO A 73 -15.31 -13.24 1.55
C PRO A 73 -15.10 -14.69 2.02
N VAL A 74 -16.02 -15.19 2.83
CA VAL A 74 -16.06 -16.58 3.30
C VAL A 74 -17.49 -17.07 3.16
N GLY A 75 -17.77 -17.79 2.06
CA GLY A 75 -19.15 -18.12 1.67
C GLY A 75 -19.96 -16.83 1.45
N ASP A 76 -21.10 -16.72 2.15
CA ASP A 76 -22.01 -15.58 2.06
C ASP A 76 -21.70 -14.45 3.06
N VAL A 77 -20.61 -14.57 3.84
CA VAL A 77 -20.22 -13.58 4.86
C VAL A 77 -18.86 -12.95 4.56
N THR A 78 -18.57 -11.83 5.23
CA THR A 78 -17.27 -11.18 5.19
C THR A 78 -16.55 -11.36 6.52
N GLN A 79 -15.31 -11.85 6.46
CA GLN A 79 -14.44 -12.01 7.62
C GLN A 79 -13.35 -10.94 7.62
N VAL A 80 -12.99 -10.48 8.83
CA VAL A 80 -11.79 -9.68 9.06
C VAL A 80 -10.60 -10.63 9.17
N GLU A 81 -9.70 -10.59 8.20
CA GLU A 81 -8.40 -11.25 8.27
C GLU A 81 -7.39 -10.25 8.86
N TRP A 82 -6.91 -10.52 10.07
CA TRP A 82 -5.83 -9.75 10.69
C TRP A 82 -4.50 -10.12 10.06
N LEU A 83 -3.71 -9.11 9.72
CA LEU A 83 -2.37 -9.25 9.17
C LEU A 83 -1.34 -8.95 10.26
N GLU A 84 -0.06 -9.13 9.94
CA GLU A 84 1.02 -8.68 10.81
C GLU A 84 0.86 -7.18 11.14
N ASP A 85 1.20 -6.82 12.38
CA ASP A 85 1.18 -5.43 12.83
C ASP A 85 2.04 -4.53 11.95
N GLY A 86 1.69 -3.25 11.90
CA GLY A 86 2.42 -2.26 11.12
C GLY A 86 2.93 -1.10 11.95
N THR A 87 4.11 -0.61 11.58
CA THR A 87 4.62 0.68 12.07
C THR A 87 4.10 1.78 11.16
N TYR A 88 3.06 2.48 11.62
CA TYR A 88 2.50 3.65 10.95
C TYR A 88 2.28 4.78 11.95
N SER A 89 2.56 6.00 11.51
CA SER A 89 2.13 7.21 12.23
C SER A 89 0.73 7.64 11.77
N ALA A 90 -0.01 8.35 12.63
CA ALA A 90 -1.30 8.92 12.24
C ALA A 90 -1.13 9.93 11.09
N ALA A 91 -0.03 10.68 11.05
CA ALA A 91 0.27 11.61 9.96
C ALA A 91 0.47 10.89 8.62
N GLU A 92 1.18 9.76 8.61
CA GLU A 92 1.39 8.92 7.42
C GLU A 92 0.06 8.38 6.87
N LEU A 93 -0.85 7.94 7.76
CA LEU A 93 -2.15 7.39 7.36
C LEU A 93 -3.17 8.44 6.90
N LEU A 94 -3.02 9.69 7.37
CA LEU A 94 -3.86 10.82 7.01
C LEU A 94 -3.26 11.68 5.89
N ALA A 95 -2.07 11.33 5.40
CA ALA A 95 -1.47 12.01 4.27
C ALA A 95 -2.34 11.69 3.04
N GLU A 96 -2.87 12.73 2.39
CA GLU A 96 -3.51 12.55 1.11
C GLU A 96 -2.44 12.09 0.11
N PRO A 97 -2.65 10.97 -0.61
CA PRO A 97 -1.78 10.65 -1.72
C PRO A 97 -1.94 11.79 -2.72
N ASP A 98 -0.84 12.50 -2.99
CA ASP A 98 -0.84 13.56 -3.99
C ASP A 98 -1.39 12.97 -5.31
N PRO A 99 -2.53 13.48 -5.82
CA PRO A 99 -3.16 12.94 -7.02
C PRO A 99 -2.20 12.95 -8.21
N SER A 100 -1.32 13.94 -8.29
CA SER A 100 -0.30 14.04 -9.33
C SER A 100 0.78 12.95 -9.20
N GLU A 101 1.08 12.52 -7.97
CA GLU A 101 2.01 11.44 -7.72
C GLU A 101 1.41 10.07 -8.02
N SER A 102 0.10 9.93 -7.81
CA SER A 102 -0.64 8.70 -8.13
C SER A 102 -0.73 8.50 -9.64
N SER A 103 -1.11 9.54 -10.39
CA SER A 103 -1.14 9.50 -11.86
C SER A 103 0.27 9.31 -12.44
N ALA A 104 1.27 10.06 -11.95
CA ALA A 104 2.65 9.90 -12.42
C ALA A 104 3.23 8.50 -12.14
N THR A 105 2.75 7.82 -11.09
CA THR A 105 3.13 6.44 -10.82
C THR A 105 2.42 5.47 -11.77
N GLU A 106 1.14 5.71 -12.11
CA GLU A 106 0.39 4.90 -13.07
C GLU A 106 0.96 5.02 -14.49
N ASP A 107 1.22 6.24 -14.95
CA ASP A 107 1.88 6.51 -16.22
C ASP A 107 3.27 5.86 -16.28
N ALA A 108 4.03 5.93 -15.17
CA ALA A 108 5.33 5.28 -15.06
C ALA A 108 5.24 3.74 -15.09
N ILE A 109 4.15 3.13 -14.61
CA ILE A 109 3.93 1.68 -14.69
C ILE A 109 3.74 1.26 -16.14
N GLU A 110 2.88 1.95 -16.88
CA GLU A 110 2.63 1.63 -18.29
C GLU A 110 3.89 1.78 -19.12
N TRP A 111 4.59 2.91 -18.95
CA TRP A 111 5.84 3.17 -19.65
C TRP A 111 6.93 2.16 -19.29
N LEU A 112 7.15 1.89 -18.00
CA LEU A 112 8.21 0.97 -17.57
C LEU A 112 7.93 -0.48 -18.00
N ARG A 113 6.65 -0.88 -18.06
CA ARG A 113 6.26 -2.18 -18.60
C ARG A 113 6.65 -2.29 -20.07
N ALA A 114 6.27 -1.32 -20.90
CA ALA A 114 6.61 -1.33 -22.33
C ALA A 114 8.13 -1.32 -22.56
N GLU A 115 8.85 -0.46 -21.85
CA GLU A 115 10.31 -0.33 -21.94
C GLU A 115 11.06 -1.63 -21.59
N LEU A 116 10.56 -2.37 -20.58
CA LEU A 116 11.14 -3.64 -20.17
C LEU A 116 10.68 -4.78 -21.08
N GLU A 117 9.43 -4.83 -21.53
CA GLU A 117 8.94 -5.89 -22.43
C GLU A 117 9.60 -5.87 -23.81
N ASP A 118 9.96 -4.70 -24.32
CA ASP A 118 10.72 -4.52 -25.57
C ASP A 118 12.21 -4.90 -25.41
N ALA A 119 12.72 -4.97 -24.18
CA ALA A 119 14.12 -5.31 -23.92
C ALA A 119 14.39 -6.83 -24.01
N PRO A 120 15.59 -7.25 -24.47
CA PRO A 120 16.01 -8.65 -24.40
C PRO A 120 15.90 -9.20 -22.96
N ASN A 121 15.35 -10.40 -22.81
CA ASN A 121 15.11 -11.06 -21.52
C ASN A 121 14.24 -10.25 -20.54
N ARG A 122 13.49 -9.26 -21.04
CA ARG A 122 12.72 -8.32 -20.23
C ARG A 122 13.54 -7.58 -19.17
N ALA A 123 14.81 -7.34 -19.46
CA ALA A 123 15.78 -6.81 -18.53
C ALA A 123 16.51 -5.60 -19.14
N ARG A 124 16.68 -4.54 -18.35
CA ARG A 124 17.39 -3.32 -18.78
C ARG A 124 18.17 -2.70 -17.62
N MET A 125 19.29 -2.05 -17.92
CA MET A 125 20.09 -1.39 -16.88
C MET A 125 19.31 -0.22 -16.27
N ALA A 126 19.31 -0.13 -14.94
CA ALA A 126 18.66 0.95 -14.19
C ALA A 126 19.13 2.34 -14.64
N LYS A 127 20.42 2.48 -14.99
CA LYS A 127 20.96 3.72 -15.55
C LYS A 127 20.24 4.14 -16.85
N HIS A 128 19.93 3.19 -17.72
CA HIS A 128 19.18 3.45 -18.94
C HIS A 128 17.73 3.82 -18.62
N ILE A 129 17.08 3.06 -17.73
CA ILE A 129 15.69 3.29 -17.31
C ILE A 129 15.54 4.69 -16.71
N PHE A 130 16.44 5.12 -15.83
CA PHE A 130 16.38 6.46 -15.25
C PHE A 130 16.65 7.56 -16.28
N LYS A 131 17.56 7.34 -17.23
CA LYS A 131 17.82 8.29 -18.30
C LYS A 131 16.60 8.44 -19.22
N ALA A 132 16.12 7.34 -19.79
CA ALA A 132 14.98 7.31 -20.69
C ALA A 132 13.69 7.75 -19.99
N GLY A 133 13.50 7.35 -18.72
CA GLY A 133 12.34 7.77 -17.93
C GLY A 133 12.33 9.27 -17.68
N ARG A 134 13.49 9.87 -17.38
CA ARG A 134 13.61 11.33 -17.25
C ARG A 134 13.29 12.06 -18.56
N GLU A 135 13.72 11.51 -19.70
CA GLU A 135 13.41 12.04 -21.03
C GLU A 135 11.90 11.96 -21.35
N ASN A 136 11.20 10.98 -20.76
CA ASN A 136 9.74 10.83 -20.83
C ASN A 136 9.00 11.53 -19.68
N GLY A 137 9.67 12.37 -18.88
CA GLY A 137 9.05 13.18 -17.83
C GLY A 137 8.83 12.47 -16.48
N PHE A 138 9.35 11.26 -16.30
CA PHE A 138 9.20 10.52 -15.05
C PHE A 138 10.30 10.85 -14.03
N GLN A 139 9.89 11.00 -12.76
CA GLN A 139 10.82 11.07 -11.64
C GLN A 139 11.32 9.67 -11.25
N GLU A 140 12.56 9.56 -10.76
CA GLU A 140 13.14 8.28 -10.34
C GLU A 140 12.28 7.52 -9.31
N ARG A 141 11.64 8.25 -8.38
CA ARG A 141 10.81 7.63 -7.35
C ARG A 141 9.56 6.96 -7.95
N ALA A 142 8.98 7.55 -9.00
CA ALA A 142 7.82 6.98 -9.70
C ALA A 142 8.23 5.68 -10.41
N LEU A 143 9.40 5.67 -11.07
CA LEU A 143 9.95 4.47 -11.70
C LEU A 143 10.26 3.35 -10.69
N ARG A 144 10.79 3.68 -9.51
CA ARG A 144 11.06 2.68 -8.46
C ARG A 144 9.77 2.06 -7.93
N ARG A 145 8.74 2.88 -7.66
CA ARG A 145 7.40 2.41 -7.25
C ARG A 145 6.71 1.61 -8.34
N ALA A 146 6.87 2.02 -9.60
CA ALA A 146 6.35 1.31 -10.75
C ALA A 146 6.94 -0.10 -10.85
N LEU A 147 8.26 -0.25 -10.68
CA LEU A 147 8.90 -1.57 -10.68
C LEU A 147 8.37 -2.47 -9.55
N GLU A 148 8.20 -1.93 -8.35
CA GLU A 148 7.65 -2.66 -7.20
C GLU A 148 6.21 -3.12 -7.47
N LYS A 149 5.36 -2.25 -8.04
CA LYS A 149 3.98 -2.60 -8.43
C LYS A 149 3.93 -3.62 -9.57
N LEU A 150 4.92 -3.63 -10.45
CA LEU A 150 5.05 -4.62 -11.53
C LEU A 150 5.62 -5.97 -11.04
N GLY A 151 6.02 -6.08 -9.77
CA GLY A 151 6.69 -7.28 -9.24
C GLY A 151 8.08 -7.51 -9.85
N GLY A 152 8.72 -6.45 -10.35
CA GLY A 152 10.03 -6.53 -10.99
C GLY A 152 11.17 -6.76 -9.98
N THR A 153 12.26 -7.36 -10.45
CA THR A 153 13.44 -7.65 -9.63
C THR A 153 14.60 -6.71 -9.96
N LYS A 154 15.44 -6.42 -8.96
CA LYS A 154 16.65 -5.60 -9.07
C LYS A 154 17.87 -6.51 -8.86
N ARG A 155 18.70 -6.69 -9.87
CA ARG A 155 19.93 -7.51 -9.82
C ARG A 155 21.16 -6.61 -9.93
N LYS A 156 22.15 -6.78 -9.05
CA LYS A 156 23.41 -6.03 -9.12
C LYS A 156 24.42 -6.79 -9.99
N LEU A 157 24.85 -6.18 -11.10
CA LEU A 157 25.84 -6.75 -12.02
C LEU A 157 27.24 -6.19 -11.73
N GLY A 158 27.78 -6.50 -10.55
CA GLY A 158 29.14 -6.09 -10.15
C GLY A 158 29.36 -4.57 -10.26
N LEU A 159 30.43 -4.15 -10.95
CA LEU A 159 30.74 -2.75 -11.24
C LEU A 159 29.86 -2.14 -12.35
N GLY A 160 29.10 -2.96 -13.09
CA GLY A 160 28.23 -2.55 -14.19
C GLY A 160 26.94 -1.84 -13.76
N GLY A 161 26.59 -1.92 -12.47
CA GLY A 161 25.43 -1.24 -11.88
C GLY A 161 24.26 -2.18 -11.60
N TRP A 162 23.06 -1.61 -11.57
CA TRP A 162 21.82 -2.34 -11.31
C TRP A 162 21.09 -2.63 -12.60
N GLU A 163 20.57 -3.84 -12.73
CA GLU A 163 19.68 -4.30 -13.78
C GLU A 163 18.29 -4.51 -13.19
N TRP A 164 17.27 -4.03 -13.89
CA TRP A 164 15.88 -4.26 -13.53
C TRP A 164 15.26 -5.21 -14.54
N SER A 165 14.44 -6.14 -14.07
CA SER A 165 13.75 -7.09 -14.94
C SER A 165 12.33 -7.37 -14.47
N LEU A 166 11.44 -7.68 -15.41
CA LEU A 166 10.11 -8.20 -15.10
C LEU A 166 10.16 -9.72 -14.92
N PRO A 167 9.31 -10.29 -14.05
CA PRO A 167 9.18 -11.73 -13.96
C PRO A 167 8.77 -12.29 -15.33
N LEU A 168 9.42 -13.37 -15.76
CA LEU A 168 8.93 -14.17 -16.87
C LEU A 168 7.55 -14.67 -16.45
N SER A 169 6.50 -14.18 -17.11
CA SER A 169 5.17 -14.74 -16.89
C SER A 169 5.28 -16.24 -17.15
N PRO A 170 4.87 -17.13 -16.23
CA PRO A 170 4.92 -18.55 -16.46
C PRO A 170 3.89 -18.92 -17.53
N SER A 171 4.26 -18.76 -18.80
CA SER A 171 3.53 -19.33 -19.92
C SER A 171 3.75 -20.84 -19.89
N GLY A 172 2.73 -21.56 -19.40
CA GLY A 172 2.57 -23.00 -19.58
C GLY A 172 3.35 -23.86 -18.58
N SER A 173 2.67 -24.29 -17.53
CA SER A 173 2.97 -25.57 -16.88
C SER A 173 2.70 -26.67 -17.91
N SER A 174 3.71 -27.10 -18.65
CA SER A 174 3.67 -28.38 -19.36
C SER A 174 3.85 -29.48 -18.32
N ALA A 175 2.72 -29.96 -17.79
CA ALA A 175 2.64 -31.28 -17.21
C ALA A 175 2.91 -32.31 -18.32
N SER A 176 4.19 -32.60 -18.56
CA SER A 176 4.60 -33.75 -19.37
C SER A 176 4.40 -35.02 -18.54
N SER A 177 3.39 -35.78 -18.95
CA SER A 177 3.19 -37.18 -18.65
C SER A 177 4.39 -38.03 -19.10
N ALA A 178 4.94 -38.83 -18.18
CA ALA A 178 5.57 -40.10 -18.46
C ALA A 178 5.22 -40.97 -17.23
N GLY A 179 4.34 -41.97 -17.32
CA GLY A 179 4.39 -43.08 -18.25
C GLY A 179 4.96 -44.28 -17.50
N SER A 180 4.10 -45.03 -16.82
CA SER A 180 4.42 -46.39 -16.34
C SER A 180 4.81 -47.27 -17.53
N PRO A 181 5.68 -48.26 -17.31
CA PRO A 181 5.18 -49.61 -17.49
C PRO A 181 5.71 -50.61 -16.44
N ILE A 182 4.78 -51.51 -16.08
CA ILE A 182 4.87 -52.91 -15.61
C ILE A 182 5.97 -53.26 -14.60
#